data_AF-A0A3C1FY35-F1
#
_entry.id   AF-A0A3C1FY35-F1
#
_cell.length_a   1.000
_cell.length_b   1.000
_cell.length_c   1.000
_cell.angle_alpha   90.00
_cell.angle_beta   90.00
_cell.angle_gamma   90.00
#
_symmetry.space_group_name_H-M   'P 1'
#
loop_
_entity.id
_entity.type
_entity.pdbx_description
1 polymer ?
#
loop_
_entity_poly.entity_id
_entity_poly.type
_entity_poly.pdbx_seq_one_letter_code
_entity_poly.pdbx_strand_id
1 'polypeptide(L)'
;MARGSRNGSKPRTVKVGGGDIGIWMPQVRKAGGPFHSLILPPRVTQMDEIKKIIPLLYMNGLSTRKVKKAGQAHRAEGVKS
;
A
#
# COMPACT_ATOMS: atom_id res chain seq x y z
N MET A 1 10.30 28.22 9.21
CA MET A 1 9.67 27.14 8.41
C MET A 1 9.26 27.69 7.06
N ALA A 2 9.69 27.09 5.95
CA ALA A 2 9.28 27.55 4.62
C ALA A 2 7.76 27.34 4.44
N ARG A 3 7.02 28.41 4.12
CA ARG A 3 5.58 28.33 3.80
C ARG A 3 5.41 27.76 2.39
N GLY A 4 5.35 26.44 2.30
CA GLY A 4 5.00 25.74 1.06
C GLY A 4 3.49 25.71 0.82
N SER A 5 3.10 25.38 -0.41
CA SER A 5 1.70 25.18 -0.80
C SER A 5 1.49 23.81 -1.44
N ARG A 6 0.25 23.30 -1.38
CA ARG A 6 -0.15 22.11 -2.13
C ARG A 6 -0.17 22.43 -3.64
N ASN A 7 0.32 21.50 -4.45
CA ASN A 7 0.43 21.61 -5.90
C ASN A 7 0.11 20.27 -6.56
N GLY A 8 -1.15 19.85 -6.47
CA GLY A 8 -1.65 18.60 -7.07
C GLY A 8 -1.54 17.38 -6.16
N SER A 9 -1.71 16.20 -6.78
CA SER A 9 -1.59 14.90 -6.13
C SER A 9 -1.23 13.80 -7.13
N LYS A 10 -0.52 12.78 -6.66
CA LYS A 10 -0.16 11.60 -7.45
C LYS A 10 -0.92 10.36 -6.94
N PRO A 11 -1.56 9.57 -7.81
CA PRO A 11 -2.23 8.35 -7.38
C PRO A 11 -1.21 7.32 -6.92
N ARG A 12 -1.56 6.55 -5.90
CA ARG A 12 -0.78 5.43 -5.39
C ARG A 12 -1.72 4.33 -4.94
N THR A 13 -1.33 3.09 -5.21
CA THR A 13 -2.04 1.90 -4.73
C THR A 13 -1.25 1.26 -3.59
N VAL A 14 -1.93 0.91 -2.51
CA VAL A 14 -1.37 0.19 -1.37
C VAL A 14 -2.13 -1.11 -1.17
N LYS A 15 -1.39 -2.21 -1.07
CA LYS A 15 -1.95 -3.54 -0.78
C LYS A 15 -2.24 -3.66 0.72
N VAL A 16 -3.49 -3.91 1.07
CA VAL A 16 -3.95 -4.18 2.44
C VAL A 16 -4.63 -5.56 2.49
N GLY A 17 -4.92 -6.07 3.68
CA GLY A 17 -5.51 -7.42 3.85
C GLY A 17 -6.86 -7.58 3.14
N GLY A 18 -7.68 -6.53 3.12
CA GLY A 18 -9.00 -6.52 2.47
C GLY A 18 -8.99 -6.23 0.97
N GLY A 19 -7.83 -6.00 0.35
CA GLY A 19 -7.72 -5.63 -1.07
C GLY A 19 -6.77 -4.47 -1.32
N ASP A 20 -6.81 -3.91 -2.53
CA ASP A 20 -5.99 -2.75 -2.89
C ASP A 20 -6.75 -1.46 -2.61
N ILE A 21 -6.09 -0.50 -1.95
CA ILE A 21 -6.65 0.82 -1.73
C ILE A 21 -5.90 1.82 -2.62
N GLY A 22 -6.65 2.56 -3.43
CA GLY A 22 -6.16 3.72 -4.16
C GLY A 22 -6.19 4.97 -3.29
N ILE A 23 -5.07 5.67 -3.20
CA ILE A 23 -4.93 6.93 -2.46
C ILE A 23 -4.32 8.02 -3.34
N TRP A 24 -4.66 9.27 -3.06
CA TRP A 24 -4.12 10.45 -3.72
C TRP A 24 -3.08 11.12 -2.83
N MET A 25 -1.80 10.92 -3.14
CA MET A 25 -0.70 11.48 -2.37
C MET A 25 -0.51 12.97 -2.69
N PRO A 26 -0.61 13.89 -1.72
CA PRO A 26 -0.36 15.32 -1.95
C PRO A 26 1.03 15.57 -2.53
N GLN A 27 1.10 16.52 -3.46
CA GLN A 27 2.35 17.13 -3.91
C GLN A 27 2.43 18.54 -3.35
N VAL A 28 3.63 18.97 -2.96
CA VAL A 28 3.87 20.29 -2.36
C VAL A 28 4.97 21.02 -3.12
N ARG A 29 4.87 22.35 -3.15
CA ARG A 29 5.85 23.25 -3.75
C ARG A 29 6.34 24.25 -2.73
N LYS A 30 7.61 24.66 -2.82
CA LYS A 30 8.25 25.62 -1.89
C LYS A 30 8.18 25.22 -0.40
N ALA A 31 7.99 23.93 -0.10
CA ALA A 31 7.83 23.39 1.27
C ALA A 31 9.16 22.98 1.94
N GLY A 32 10.31 23.26 1.33
CA GLY A 32 11.61 22.78 1.81
C GLY A 32 11.89 21.30 1.55
N GLY A 33 10.90 20.53 1.06
CA GLY A 33 11.04 19.14 0.67
C GLY A 33 9.72 18.55 0.15
N PRO A 34 9.72 17.29 -0.32
CA PRO A 34 8.50 16.59 -0.71
C PRO A 34 7.62 16.27 0.50
N PHE A 35 6.32 16.10 0.26
CA PHE A 35 5.40 15.59 1.26
C PHE A 35 5.65 14.10 1.50
N HIS A 36 5.77 13.71 2.77
CA HIS A 36 5.87 12.32 3.19
C HIS A 36 4.79 12.04 4.23
N SER A 37 3.95 11.05 3.95
CA SER A 37 2.94 10.59 4.91
C SER A 37 3.64 9.82 6.03
N LEU A 38 3.29 10.14 7.27
CA LEU A 38 3.74 9.38 8.44
C LEU A 38 3.08 8.00 8.51
N ILE A 39 1.83 7.89 8.02
CA ILE A 39 1.05 6.64 8.01
C ILE A 39 1.47 5.74 6.84
N LEU A 40 1.77 6.35 5.68
CA LEU A 40 2.21 5.65 4.47
C LEU A 40 3.54 6.20 3.97
N PRO A 41 4.65 5.82 4.63
CA PRO A 41 5.99 6.26 4.26
C PRO A 41 6.29 6.00 2.77
N PRO A 42 7.28 6.72 2.22
CA PRO A 42 7.72 6.53 0.84
C PRO A 42 8.03 5.06 0.53
N ARG A 43 7.69 4.62 -0.69
CA ARG A 43 7.99 3.27 -1.23
C ARG A 43 7.28 2.07 -0.59
N VAL A 44 6.53 2.24 0.50
CA VAL A 44 5.64 1.20 1.05
C VAL A 44 4.52 0.84 0.05
N THR A 45 4.55 -0.35 -0.53
CA THR A 45 3.52 -0.80 -1.49
C THR A 45 2.51 -1.77 -0.87
N GLN A 46 2.76 -2.22 0.36
CA GLN A 46 1.99 -3.24 1.05
C GLN A 46 2.11 -3.07 2.57
N MET A 47 1.00 -3.25 3.29
CA MET A 47 0.97 -3.25 4.75
C MET A 47 1.81 -4.39 5.35
N ASP A 48 2.42 -4.11 6.50
CA ASP A 48 3.32 -5.06 7.16
C ASP A 48 2.59 -6.28 7.71
N GLU A 49 1.31 -6.17 8.07
CA GLU A 49 0.48 -7.31 8.51
C GLU A 49 0.45 -8.43 7.46
N ILE A 50 0.31 -8.08 6.18
CA ILE A 50 0.34 -9.07 5.10
C ILE A 50 1.74 -9.68 4.96
N LYS A 51 2.81 -8.91 5.20
CA LYS A 51 4.17 -9.48 5.16
C LYS A 51 4.38 -10.48 6.29
N LYS A 52 3.83 -10.20 7.49
CA LYS A 52 3.95 -11.05 8.68
C LYS A 52 3.16 -12.35 8.56
N ILE A 53 2.03 -12.37 7.84
CA ILE A 53 1.22 -13.58 7.70
C ILE A 53 1.84 -14.61 6.74
N ILE A 54 2.64 -14.18 5.76
CA ILE A 54 3.23 -15.08 4.75
C ILE A 54 4.10 -16.18 5.38
N PRO A 55 5.05 -15.88 6.29
CA PRO A 55 5.81 -16.92 7.01
C PRO A 55 4.93 -17.88 7.81
N LEU A 56 3.90 -17.38 8.49
CA LEU A 56 2.98 -18.22 9.27
C LEU A 56 2.25 -19.23 8.38
N LEU A 57 1.73 -18.77 7.24
CA LEU A 57 1.07 -19.64 6.28
C LEU A 57 2.04 -20.69 5.72
N TYR A 58 3.29 -20.30 5.47
CA TYR A 58 4.33 -21.22 5.01
C TYR A 58 4.64 -22.32 6.03
N MET A 59 4.75 -21.97 7.31
CA MET A 59 4.96 -22.96 8.39
C MET A 59 3.78 -23.93 8.53
N ASN A 60 2.57 -23.51 8.18
CA ASN A 60 1.37 -24.36 8.19
C ASN A 60 1.17 -25.15 6.88
N GLY A 61 2.22 -25.30 6.05
CA GLY A 61 2.19 -26.13 4.85
C GLY A 61 1.57 -25.48 3.61
N LEU A 62 1.23 -24.19 3.66
CA LEU A 62 0.81 -23.45 2.46
C LEU A 62 2.04 -22.99 1.69
N SER A 63 2.19 -23.45 0.45
CA SER A 63 3.26 -22.95 -0.41
C SER A 63 3.10 -21.45 -0.64
N THR A 64 4.23 -20.73 -0.74
CA THR A 64 4.27 -19.30 -1.08
C THR A 64 3.47 -18.98 -2.35
N ARG A 65 3.43 -19.92 -3.30
CA ARG A 65 2.64 -19.85 -4.53
C ARG A 65 1.13 -19.90 -4.27
N LYS A 66 0.66 -20.79 -3.38
CA LYS A 66 -0.74 -20.85 -2.95
C LYS A 66 -1.16 -19.58 -2.22
N VAL A 67 -0.31 -19.07 -1.34
CA VAL A 67 -0.55 -17.79 -0.63
C VAL A 67 -0.70 -16.63 -1.62
N LYS A 68 0.22 -16.54 -2.59
CA LYS A 68 0.14 -15.52 -3.65
C LYS A 68 -1.13 -15.64 -4.49
N LYS A 69 -1.51 -16.86 -4.88
CA LYS A 69 -2.73 -17.14 -5.67
C LYS A 69 -3.99 -16.76 -4.89
N ALA A 70 -4.07 -17.11 -3.60
CA ALA A 70 -5.20 -16.77 -2.74
C ALA A 70 -5.35 -15.24 -2.58
N GLY A 71 -4.25 -14.52 -2.34
CA GLY A 71 -4.28 -13.05 -2.27
C GLY A 71 -4.67 -12.39 -3.59
N GLN A 72 -4.31 -12.96 -4.74
CA GLN A 72 -4.73 -12.47 -6.06
C GLN A 72 -6.22 -12.76 -6.33
N ALA A 73 -6.74 -13.90 -5.89
CA ALA A 73 -8.15 -14.26 -6.05
C ALA A 73 -9.06 -13.33 -5.23
N HIS A 74 -8.72 -13.11 -3.94
CA HIS A 74 -9.44 -12.15 -3.08
C HIS A 74 -9.44 -10.72 -3.67
N ARG A 75 -8.38 -10.34 -4.39
CA ARG A 75 -8.30 -9.04 -5.09
C ARG A 75 -9.25 -8.95 -6.28
N ALA A 76 -9.50 -10.04 -7.00
CA ALA A 76 -10.38 -10.03 -8.17
C ALA A 76 -11.86 -9.91 -7.79
N GLU A 77 -12.22 -10.33 -6.58
CA GLU A 77 -13.58 -10.26 -6.05
C GLU A 77 -13.95 -8.83 -5.59
N GLY A 78 -12.99 -8.07 -5.03
CA GLY A 78 -13.21 -6.70 -4.56
C GLY A 78 -13.24 -5.60 -5.64
N VAL A 79 -13.04 -5.91 -6.92
CA VAL A 79 -13.07 -4.95 -8.04
C VAL A 79 -14.46 -4.91 -8.73
N LYS A 80 -15.41 -5.74 -8.27
CA LYS A 80 -16.77 -5.83 -8.82
C LYS A 80 -17.84 -5.01 -8.07
N SER A 81 -17.45 -4.06 -7.21
CA SER A 81 -18.40 -3.20 -6.49
C SER A 81 -18.10 -1.73 -6.70
#